data_AF-A0A925GQ49-F1
#
_entry.id   AF-A0A925GQ49-F1
#
_cell.length_a   1.000
_cell.length_b   1.000
_cell.length_c   1.000
_cell.angle_alpha   90.00
_cell.angle_beta   90.00
_cell.angle_gamma   90.00
#
_symmetry.space_group_name_H-M   'P 1'
#
loop_
_entity.id
_entity.type
_entity.pdbx_description
1 polymer ?
#
loop_
_entity_poly.entity_id
_entity_poly.type
_entity_poly.pdbx_seq_one_letter_code
_entity_poly.pdbx_strand_id
1 'polypeptide(L)'
;MKHRRLLFIAIPVCLASCRSNTSPSQESAREAPSGAEVSTAAPQADTSSCYRAISGKDSVLLYIHRTGNAIQGDLVYTFFEKDNNTGTLAGQLSGDTLFAEYKFTSEGQQSVREVAFLKRGNELVEGFGSAKEAAGKRVFENRGALNFDNTMRYQKVDCNQDEHGCIASVGYYWSSLKKDCIRPLGTGIRLHAGAEASSRAKPAFLLFSEDKKQAELFLPETEASVLLQRQGQEGNPYWENGRWKLYPWKGYVLKQDDKLAYAGQ
;
A
#
# COMPACT_ATOMS: atom_id res chain seq x y z
N MET A 1 -39.77 -33.61 -27.31
CA MET A 1 -39.09 -34.71 -28.04
C MET A 1 -37.78 -34.19 -28.62
N LYS A 2 -36.65 -34.65 -28.08
CA LYS A 2 -35.33 -34.75 -28.72
C LYS A 2 -34.57 -35.80 -27.91
N HIS A 3 -34.39 -36.99 -28.50
CA HIS A 3 -33.87 -38.18 -27.83
C HIS A 3 -32.35 -38.09 -27.62
N ARG A 4 -31.94 -38.37 -26.38
CA ARG A 4 -30.56 -38.53 -25.93
C ARG A 4 -30.16 -39.99 -26.15
N ARG A 5 -29.13 -40.26 -26.96
CA ARG A 5 -28.60 -41.61 -27.16
C ARG A 5 -27.43 -41.84 -26.19
N LEU A 6 -27.63 -42.76 -25.23
CA LEU A 6 -26.56 -43.38 -24.44
C LEU A 6 -25.92 -44.49 -25.29
N LEU A 7 -24.59 -44.62 -25.23
CA LEU A 7 -23.88 -45.82 -25.63
C LEU A 7 -23.01 -46.28 -24.46
N PHE A 8 -23.33 -47.46 -23.93
CA PHE A 8 -22.57 -48.24 -22.96
C PHE A 8 -21.64 -49.20 -23.74
N ILE A 9 -20.34 -49.23 -23.44
CA ILE A 9 -19.46 -50.37 -23.78
C ILE A 9 -18.50 -50.63 -22.61
N ALA A 10 -18.30 -51.93 -22.36
CA ALA A 10 -17.85 -52.56 -21.13
C ALA A 10 -16.31 -52.62 -20.94
N ILE A 11 -15.93 -52.76 -19.66
CA ILE A 11 -14.57 -52.99 -19.14
C ILE A 11 -14.31 -54.51 -19.06
N PRO A 12 -13.11 -54.99 -19.42
CA PRO A 12 -12.56 -56.21 -18.83
C PRO A 12 -11.28 -55.92 -18.02
N VAL A 13 -11.31 -56.34 -16.76
CA VAL A 13 -10.18 -56.42 -15.83
C VAL A 13 -9.49 -57.77 -16.07
N CYS A 14 -8.16 -57.76 -16.25
CA CYS A 14 -7.31 -58.95 -16.12
C CYS A 14 -6.09 -58.62 -15.25
N LEU A 15 -5.93 -59.37 -14.16
CA LEU A 15 -4.75 -59.42 -13.30
C LEU A 15 -3.69 -60.35 -13.92
N ALA A 16 -2.44 -59.92 -13.98
CA ALA A 16 -1.29 -60.84 -14.02
C ALA A 16 -0.01 -60.13 -13.55
N SER A 17 0.54 -60.62 -12.45
CA SER A 17 1.85 -60.29 -11.88
C SER A 17 2.93 -61.10 -12.59
N CYS A 18 4.10 -60.51 -12.83
CA CYS A 18 5.36 -61.25 -12.85
C CYS A 18 6.55 -60.32 -12.57
N ARG A 19 7.39 -60.78 -11.64
CA ARG A 19 8.64 -60.21 -11.14
C ARG A 19 9.79 -60.81 -11.97
N SER A 20 10.82 -60.05 -12.32
CA SER A 20 12.16 -60.62 -12.56
C SER A 20 13.25 -59.57 -12.38
N ASN A 21 14.40 -60.10 -11.95
CA ASN A 21 15.54 -59.47 -11.31
C ASN A 21 16.72 -59.34 -12.30
N THR A 22 17.58 -58.36 -12.03
CA THR A 22 19.05 -58.37 -12.21
C THR A 22 19.68 -58.19 -13.61
N SER A 23 20.54 -57.15 -13.67
CA SER A 23 21.68 -56.76 -14.54
C SER A 23 22.60 -57.94 -15.00
N PRO A 24 23.66 -57.81 -15.88
CA PRO A 24 24.53 -56.63 -16.15
C PRO A 24 25.16 -56.48 -17.57
N SER A 25 25.83 -55.34 -17.82
CA SER A 25 27.15 -55.13 -18.52
C SER A 25 27.30 -53.64 -18.94
N GLN A 26 28.10 -52.83 -18.24
CA GLN A 26 29.55 -52.56 -18.38
C GLN A 26 29.92 -51.47 -19.43
N GLU A 27 30.03 -50.24 -18.92
CA GLU A 27 31.17 -49.28 -18.99
C GLU A 27 31.97 -49.07 -20.29
N SER A 28 31.98 -47.83 -20.79
CA SER A 28 33.16 -47.21 -21.40
C SER A 28 33.18 -45.71 -21.13
N ALA A 29 34.27 -45.28 -20.49
CA ALA A 29 34.51 -43.98 -19.90
C ALA A 29 34.82 -42.88 -20.92
N ARG A 30 34.29 -41.67 -20.65
CA ARG A 30 34.92 -40.40 -21.04
C ARG A 30 34.78 -39.38 -19.91
N GLU A 31 35.90 -38.73 -19.64
CA GLU A 31 36.21 -37.86 -18.51
C GLU A 31 35.41 -36.55 -18.48
N ALA A 32 35.24 -36.04 -17.26
CA ALA A 32 34.63 -34.76 -16.93
C ALA A 32 35.45 -33.56 -17.42
N PRO A 33 34.80 -32.39 -17.53
CA PRO A 33 35.27 -31.23 -16.80
C PRO A 33 34.31 -30.92 -15.66
N SER A 34 34.90 -31.01 -14.47
CA SER A 34 34.46 -30.31 -13.26
C SER A 34 34.39 -28.82 -13.55
N GLY A 35 33.24 -28.22 -13.25
CA GLY A 35 33.01 -26.80 -13.43
C GLY A 35 31.55 -26.42 -13.16
N ALA A 36 30.94 -27.04 -12.14
CA ALA A 36 29.72 -26.47 -11.57
C ALA A 36 30.14 -25.25 -10.76
N GLU A 37 30.25 -24.10 -11.42
CA GLU A 37 30.22 -22.81 -10.74
C GLU A 37 28.88 -22.72 -10.02
N VAL A 38 28.91 -23.04 -8.73
CA VAL A 38 27.87 -22.65 -7.79
C VAL A 38 27.91 -21.13 -7.78
N SER A 39 27.04 -20.53 -8.60
CA SER A 39 26.77 -19.10 -8.58
C SER A 39 26.16 -18.75 -7.23
N THR A 40 27.01 -18.42 -6.27
CA THR A 40 26.63 -17.66 -5.08
C THR A 40 26.23 -16.27 -5.58
N ALA A 41 24.94 -16.11 -5.92
CA ALA A 41 24.37 -14.82 -6.24
C ALA A 41 24.74 -13.84 -5.12
N ALA A 42 25.41 -12.73 -5.50
CA ALA A 42 25.75 -11.65 -4.58
C ALA A 42 24.48 -11.19 -3.83
N PRO A 43 24.58 -10.75 -2.56
CA PRO A 43 23.45 -10.20 -1.83
C PRO A 43 22.78 -9.11 -2.68
N GLN A 44 21.55 -9.36 -3.13
CA GLN A 44 20.80 -8.35 -3.88
C GLN A 44 20.62 -7.16 -2.95
N ALA A 45 20.99 -5.96 -3.42
CA ALA A 45 20.86 -4.74 -2.64
C ALA A 45 19.38 -4.58 -2.22
N ASP A 46 19.16 -4.64 -0.91
CA ASP A 46 17.86 -4.46 -0.28
C ASP A 46 17.84 -3.08 0.36
N THR A 47 17.00 -2.19 -0.17
CA THR A 47 17.03 -0.77 0.22
C THR A 47 15.64 -0.17 0.26
N SER A 48 15.35 0.60 1.32
CA SER A 48 14.16 1.44 1.41
C SER A 48 14.46 2.88 1.00
N SER A 49 13.48 3.56 0.42
CA SER A 49 13.55 4.98 0.10
C SER A 49 12.17 5.63 0.20
N CYS A 50 12.14 6.85 0.73
CA CYS A 50 10.93 7.58 1.05
C CYS A 50 10.96 8.90 0.29
N TYR A 51 9.84 9.24 -0.33
CA TYR A 51 9.72 10.46 -1.10
C TYR A 51 8.42 11.18 -0.76
N ARG A 52 8.47 12.51 -0.84
CA ARG A 52 7.33 13.39 -0.65
C ARG A 52 7.31 14.47 -1.72
N ALA A 53 6.14 14.73 -2.27
CA ALA A 53 5.90 15.81 -3.21
C ALA A 53 4.80 16.71 -2.65
N ILE A 54 4.98 18.03 -2.73
CA ILE A 54 3.99 19.03 -2.29
C ILE A 54 3.86 20.07 -3.40
N SER A 55 2.63 20.35 -3.83
CA SER A 55 2.32 21.42 -4.78
C SER A 55 1.04 22.13 -4.34
N GLY A 56 1.16 23.35 -3.84
CA GLY A 56 0.03 24.06 -3.27
C GLY A 56 -0.58 23.29 -2.09
N LYS A 57 -1.82 22.81 -2.25
CA LYS A 57 -2.55 22.02 -1.24
C LYS A 57 -2.48 20.50 -1.49
N ASP A 58 -1.85 20.11 -2.59
CA ASP A 58 -1.70 18.71 -2.97
C ASP A 58 -0.45 18.12 -2.32
N SER A 59 -0.55 16.87 -1.88
CA SER A 59 0.61 16.11 -1.40
C SER A 59 0.62 14.69 -1.94
N VAL A 60 1.81 14.19 -2.21
CA VAL A 60 2.03 12.78 -2.56
C VAL A 60 3.10 12.19 -1.66
N LEU A 61 2.84 11.00 -1.13
CA LEU A 61 3.77 10.23 -0.32
C LEU A 61 4.07 8.91 -1.03
N LEU A 62 5.35 8.57 -1.10
CA LEU A 62 5.84 7.38 -1.79
C LEU A 62 6.87 6.66 -0.92
N TYR A 63 6.55 5.44 -0.54
CA TYR A 63 7.49 4.50 0.07
C TYR A 63 7.90 3.47 -0.97
N ILE A 64 9.20 3.17 -1.06
CA ILE A 64 9.76 2.17 -1.96
C ILE A 64 10.63 1.24 -1.14
N HIS A 65 10.36 -0.06 -1.25
CA HIS A 65 11.23 -1.15 -0.86
C HIS A 65 11.77 -1.84 -2.11
N ARG A 66 13.08 -1.90 -2.26
CA ARG A 66 13.77 -2.45 -3.43
C ARG A 66 14.59 -3.65 -3.05
N THR A 67 14.40 -4.77 -3.76
CA THR A 67 15.27 -5.94 -3.67
C THR A 67 15.78 -6.28 -5.07
N GLY A 68 17.07 -6.03 -5.32
CA GLY A 68 17.63 -6.16 -6.67
C GLY A 68 17.02 -5.15 -7.63
N ASN A 69 16.26 -5.58 -8.65
CA ASN A 69 15.48 -4.67 -9.51
C ASN A 69 13.99 -4.67 -9.20
N ALA A 70 13.51 -5.59 -8.37
CA ALA A 70 12.13 -5.65 -7.97
C ALA A 70 11.83 -4.51 -6.97
N ILE A 71 10.65 -3.91 -7.13
CA ILE A 71 10.18 -2.82 -6.29
C ILE A 71 8.81 -3.19 -5.77
N GLN A 72 8.65 -3.02 -4.47
CA GLN A 72 7.35 -2.94 -3.81
C GLN A 72 7.26 -1.61 -3.07
N GLY A 73 6.06 -1.20 -2.70
CA GLY A 73 5.92 -0.01 -1.89
C GLY A 73 4.50 0.49 -1.88
N ASP A 74 4.36 1.74 -1.48
CA ASP A 74 3.08 2.36 -1.26
C ASP A 74 3.08 3.78 -1.78
N LEU A 75 1.96 4.18 -2.35
CA LEU A 75 1.79 5.45 -2.99
C LEU A 75 0.44 6.04 -2.56
N VAL A 76 0.49 7.30 -2.14
CA VAL A 76 -0.66 8.01 -1.60
C VAL A 76 -0.75 9.37 -2.25
N TYR A 77 -1.81 9.61 -2.99
CA TYR A 77 -2.15 10.91 -3.55
C TYR A 77 -3.23 11.56 -2.69
N THR A 78 -2.95 12.76 -2.19
CA THR A 78 -3.89 13.61 -1.48
C THR A 78 -4.03 14.91 -2.26
N PHE A 79 -5.00 14.95 -3.17
CA PHE A 79 -5.25 16.11 -4.02
C PHE A 79 -6.41 16.92 -3.46
N PHE A 80 -6.24 18.24 -3.39
CA PHE A 80 -7.28 19.14 -2.96
C PHE A 80 -8.45 19.10 -3.96
N GLU A 81 -9.68 19.05 -3.44
CA GLU A 81 -10.93 18.96 -4.22
C GLU A 81 -11.09 17.72 -5.11
N LYS A 82 -10.23 16.71 -4.93
CA LYS A 82 -10.32 15.41 -5.59
C LYS A 82 -10.32 14.29 -4.55
N ASP A 83 -10.66 13.09 -5.02
CA ASP A 83 -10.58 11.90 -4.18
C ASP A 83 -9.13 11.54 -3.87
N ASN A 84 -8.91 11.09 -2.64
CA ASN A 84 -7.63 10.56 -2.23
C ASN A 84 -7.44 9.17 -2.83
N ASN A 85 -6.29 8.93 -3.45
CA ASN A 85 -5.92 7.60 -3.91
C ASN A 85 -4.87 7.03 -2.96
N THR A 86 -5.22 5.95 -2.28
CA THR A 86 -4.27 5.21 -1.43
C THR A 86 -4.09 3.81 -2.01
N GLY A 87 -2.85 3.35 -2.14
CA GLY A 87 -2.59 2.04 -2.74
C GLY A 87 -1.15 1.57 -2.63
N THR A 88 -0.91 0.40 -3.24
CA THR A 88 0.39 -0.27 -3.27
C THR A 88 0.98 -0.27 -4.68
N LEU A 89 2.30 -0.30 -4.75
CA LEU A 89 3.08 -0.42 -5.98
C LEU A 89 3.78 -1.77 -6.02
N ALA A 90 3.76 -2.40 -7.20
CA ALA A 90 4.62 -3.53 -7.51
C ALA A 90 5.20 -3.35 -8.92
N GLY A 91 6.52 -3.39 -9.04
CA GLY A 91 7.19 -3.00 -10.27
C GLY A 91 8.65 -3.37 -10.32
N GLN A 92 9.36 -2.77 -11.27
CA GLN A 92 10.79 -2.97 -11.44
C GLN A 92 11.49 -1.68 -11.89
N LEU A 93 12.78 -1.60 -11.59
CA LEU A 93 13.67 -0.58 -12.13
C LEU A 93 14.21 -1.01 -13.51
N SER A 94 14.12 -0.11 -14.49
CA SER A 94 14.72 -0.27 -15.82
C SER A 94 15.57 0.97 -16.13
N GLY A 95 16.89 0.82 -16.05
CA GLY A 95 17.82 1.95 -16.06
C GLY A 95 17.51 2.91 -14.91
N ASP A 96 17.21 4.17 -15.24
CA ASP A 96 16.84 5.20 -14.26
C ASP A 96 15.33 5.34 -14.05
N THR A 97 14.50 4.51 -14.70
CA THR A 97 13.05 4.63 -14.62
C THR A 97 12.43 3.45 -13.88
N LEU A 98 11.65 3.76 -12.86
CA LEU A 98 10.79 2.81 -12.19
C LEU A 98 9.49 2.67 -12.99
N PHE A 99 9.12 1.45 -13.36
CA PHE A 99 7.78 1.13 -13.87
C PHE A 99 7.08 0.21 -12.89
N ALA A 100 5.86 0.57 -12.49
CA ALA A 100 5.10 -0.19 -11.52
C ALA A 100 3.60 -0.21 -11.85
N GLU A 101 2.95 -1.30 -11.44
CA GLU A 101 1.50 -1.33 -11.29
C GLU A 101 1.14 -0.69 -9.95
N TYR A 102 0.28 0.32 -10.00
CA TYR A 102 -0.34 0.97 -8.85
C TYR A 102 -1.76 0.47 -8.68
N LYS A 103 -1.97 -0.30 -7.62
CA LYS A 103 -3.29 -0.81 -7.21
C LYS A 103 -3.81 0.08 -6.09
N PHE A 104 -4.90 0.80 -6.34
CA PHE A 104 -5.39 1.83 -5.44
C PHE A 104 -6.89 1.78 -5.26
N THR A 105 -7.35 2.32 -4.14
CA THR A 105 -8.77 2.51 -3.84
C THR A 105 -9.11 3.99 -3.91
N SER A 106 -10.22 4.32 -4.59
CA SER A 106 -10.85 5.63 -4.65
C SER A 106 -12.35 5.46 -4.43
N GLU A 107 -12.93 6.16 -3.47
CA GLU A 107 -14.37 6.06 -3.15
C GLU A 107 -14.88 4.62 -2.93
N GLY A 108 -14.03 3.75 -2.37
CA GLY A 108 -14.35 2.33 -2.14
C GLY A 108 -14.23 1.43 -3.39
N GLN A 109 -13.92 2.00 -4.56
CA GLN A 109 -13.66 1.25 -5.78
C GLN A 109 -12.16 1.05 -5.99
N GLN A 110 -11.78 -0.19 -6.28
CA GLN A 110 -10.39 -0.54 -6.54
C GLN A 110 -10.08 -0.44 -8.04
N SER A 111 -8.97 0.19 -8.37
CA SER A 111 -8.48 0.34 -9.74
C SER A 111 -6.98 0.00 -9.82
N VAL A 112 -6.51 -0.34 -11.02
CA VAL A 112 -5.09 -0.59 -11.27
C VAL A 112 -4.65 0.24 -12.47
N ARG A 113 -3.60 1.04 -12.27
CA ARG A 113 -2.94 1.78 -13.36
C ARG A 113 -1.44 1.57 -13.32
N GLU A 114 -0.82 1.63 -14.47
CA GLU A 114 0.63 1.72 -14.57
C GLU A 114 1.10 3.13 -14.20
N VAL A 115 2.21 3.22 -13.48
CA VAL A 115 2.89 4.47 -13.14
C VAL A 115 4.37 4.35 -13.48
N ALA A 116 4.98 5.49 -13.81
CA ALA A 116 6.39 5.58 -14.12
C ALA A 116 7.04 6.72 -13.32
N PHE A 117 8.20 6.45 -12.71
CA PHE A 117 8.98 7.45 -12.01
C PHE A 117 10.40 7.46 -12.54
N LEU A 118 10.80 8.57 -13.15
CA LEU A 118 12.18 8.80 -13.58
C LEU A 118 12.99 9.31 -12.40
N LYS A 119 14.10 8.65 -12.11
CA LYS A 119 15.07 9.08 -11.10
C LYS A 119 15.94 10.20 -11.66
N ARG A 120 16.04 11.30 -10.92
CA ARG A 120 16.94 12.43 -11.22
C ARG A 120 17.71 12.77 -9.94
N GLY A 121 18.89 12.18 -9.76
CA GLY A 121 19.67 12.30 -8.54
C GLY A 121 18.92 11.69 -7.33
N ASN A 122 18.59 12.53 -6.35
CA ASN A 122 17.79 12.17 -5.18
C ASN A 122 16.29 12.48 -5.35
N GLU A 123 15.87 12.97 -6.52
CA GLU A 123 14.45 13.22 -6.81
C GLU A 123 13.86 12.09 -7.67
N LEU A 124 12.54 11.93 -7.57
CA LEU A 124 11.74 11.23 -8.57
C LEU A 124 10.81 12.20 -9.29
N VAL A 125 10.52 11.89 -10.54
CA VAL A 125 9.62 12.67 -11.39
C VAL A 125 8.61 11.70 -12.01
N GLU A 126 7.32 11.89 -11.75
CA GLU A 126 6.26 11.04 -12.33
C GLU A 126 6.12 11.35 -13.83
N GLY A 127 6.03 10.29 -14.64
CA GLY A 127 5.83 10.37 -16.08
C GLY A 127 4.37 10.15 -16.47
N PHE A 128 3.89 10.92 -17.45
CA PHE A 128 2.54 10.81 -17.99
C PHE A 128 2.56 10.61 -19.51
N GLY A 129 1.56 9.91 -20.02
CA GLY A 129 1.38 9.69 -21.45
C GLY A 129 0.08 8.94 -21.74
N SER A 130 -0.17 8.65 -23.02
CA SER A 130 -1.34 7.88 -23.45
C SER A 130 -1.37 6.50 -22.79
N ALA A 131 -2.55 6.10 -22.33
CA ALA A 131 -2.78 4.83 -21.67
C ALA A 131 -4.03 4.15 -22.24
N LYS A 132 -3.97 2.83 -22.34
CA LYS A 132 -5.04 1.96 -22.82
C LYS A 132 -5.46 0.96 -21.76
N GLU A 133 -6.67 0.44 -21.89
CA GLU A 133 -7.11 -0.70 -21.09
C GLU A 133 -6.46 -1.99 -21.62
N ALA A 134 -5.83 -2.75 -20.72
CA ALA A 134 -5.32 -4.09 -21.01
C ALA A 134 -5.44 -4.96 -19.76
N ALA A 135 -6.08 -6.13 -19.88
CA ALA A 135 -6.28 -7.07 -18.77
C ALA A 135 -6.88 -6.44 -17.49
N GLY A 136 -7.81 -5.50 -17.64
CA GLY A 136 -8.47 -4.79 -16.53
C GLY A 136 -7.59 -3.77 -15.81
N LYS A 137 -6.52 -3.30 -16.46
CA LYS A 137 -5.58 -2.29 -15.96
C LYS A 137 -5.40 -1.20 -17.00
N ARG A 138 -5.19 0.03 -16.54
CA ARG A 138 -4.73 1.14 -17.41
C ARG A 138 -3.22 1.08 -17.57
N VAL A 139 -2.73 0.72 -18.75
CA VAL A 139 -1.29 0.58 -19.06
C VAL A 139 -0.84 1.62 -20.08
N PHE A 140 0.41 2.05 -20.02
CA PHE A 140 0.95 2.99 -21.00
C PHE A 140 0.98 2.36 -22.40
N GLU A 141 0.57 3.12 -23.41
CA GLU A 141 0.64 2.65 -24.81
C GLU A 141 2.09 2.56 -25.29
N ASN A 142 2.92 3.54 -24.87
CA ASN A 142 4.33 3.61 -25.21
C ASN A 142 5.12 4.21 -24.04
N ARG A 143 5.86 3.36 -23.31
CA ARG A 143 6.73 3.78 -22.19
C ARG A 143 7.87 4.73 -22.62
N GLY A 144 8.32 4.66 -23.87
CA GLY A 144 9.38 5.53 -24.40
C GLY A 144 8.88 6.93 -24.82
N ALA A 145 7.55 7.13 -24.88
CA ALA A 145 6.94 8.42 -25.21
C ALA A 145 6.38 9.15 -23.97
N LEU A 146 6.74 8.69 -22.76
CA LEU A 146 6.32 9.33 -21.52
C LEU A 146 6.96 10.70 -21.36
N ASN A 147 6.14 11.66 -20.95
CA ASN A 147 6.56 13.00 -20.62
C ASN A 147 6.83 13.10 -19.11
N PHE A 148 8.04 13.55 -18.76
CA PHE A 148 8.50 13.76 -17.38
C PHE A 148 8.72 15.25 -17.05
N ASP A 149 8.21 16.16 -17.88
CA ASP A 149 8.40 17.60 -17.73
C ASP A 149 7.15 18.25 -17.09
N ASN A 150 7.37 19.32 -16.34
CA ASN A 150 6.32 20.06 -15.61
C ASN A 150 5.45 19.20 -14.66
N THR A 151 6.01 18.11 -14.15
CA THR A 151 5.33 17.26 -13.17
C THR A 151 5.82 17.53 -11.74
N MET A 152 5.05 17.07 -10.75
CA MET A 152 5.42 17.24 -9.35
C MET A 152 6.73 16.49 -9.06
N ARG A 153 7.69 17.18 -8.42
CA ARG A 153 8.97 16.58 -8.02
C ARG A 153 8.84 15.96 -6.64
N TYR A 154 9.19 14.69 -6.57
CA TYR A 154 9.19 13.89 -5.35
C TYR A 154 10.57 14.02 -4.71
N GLN A 155 10.62 14.78 -3.62
CA GLN A 155 11.83 15.00 -2.84
C GLN A 155 12.08 13.79 -1.96
N LYS A 156 13.32 13.29 -1.95
CA LYS A 156 13.71 12.26 -0.98
C LYS A 156 13.58 12.83 0.43
N VAL A 157 12.88 12.09 1.27
CA VAL A 157 12.79 12.32 2.71
C VAL A 157 13.39 11.13 3.43
N ASP A 158 13.68 11.34 4.70
CA ASP A 158 14.22 10.32 5.57
C ASP A 158 13.18 9.20 5.81
N CYS A 159 13.67 7.95 5.95
CA CYS A 159 12.86 6.76 6.21
C CYS A 159 12.96 6.26 7.66
N ASN A 160 13.25 7.15 8.61
CA ASN A 160 13.39 6.75 10.00
C ASN A 160 12.11 6.10 10.49
N GLN A 161 12.34 5.01 11.21
CA GLN A 161 11.32 4.24 11.87
C GLN A 161 11.26 4.67 13.33
N ASP A 162 10.05 4.77 13.87
CA ASP A 162 9.84 4.85 15.31
C ASP A 162 10.14 3.49 15.99
N GLU A 163 9.92 3.41 17.30
CA GLU A 163 10.11 2.18 18.08
C GLU A 163 9.23 1.00 17.63
N HIS A 164 8.21 1.26 16.83
CA HIS A 164 7.29 0.27 16.27
C HIS A 164 7.59 -0.08 14.80
N GLY A 165 8.60 0.53 14.18
CA GLY A 165 8.92 0.32 12.77
C GLY A 165 8.16 1.25 11.81
N CYS A 166 7.38 2.21 12.32
CA CYS A 166 6.52 3.06 11.49
C CYS A 166 7.28 4.29 10.96
N ILE A 167 7.01 4.66 9.72
CA ILE A 167 7.70 5.76 9.01
C ILE A 167 6.75 6.96 8.85
N ALA A 168 6.76 7.86 9.83
CA ALA A 168 5.88 9.03 9.87
C ALA A 168 6.05 9.97 8.66
N SER A 169 7.28 10.06 8.10
CA SER A 169 7.60 10.91 6.95
C SER A 169 6.81 10.60 5.68
N VAL A 170 6.33 9.36 5.55
CA VAL A 170 5.47 8.86 4.47
C VAL A 170 4.10 8.38 4.98
N GLY A 171 3.71 8.87 6.15
CA GLY A 171 2.35 8.79 6.67
C GLY A 171 1.98 7.50 7.38
N TYR A 172 2.95 6.65 7.74
CA TYR A 172 2.72 5.50 8.61
C TYR A 172 2.77 5.91 10.07
N TYR A 173 1.74 5.51 10.82
CA TYR A 173 1.62 5.73 12.25
C TYR A 173 1.28 4.42 12.93
N TRP A 174 1.87 4.18 14.09
CA TRP A 174 1.52 3.04 14.92
C TRP A 174 0.07 3.15 15.40
N SER A 175 -0.74 2.11 15.16
CA SER A 175 -2.06 1.98 15.75
C SER A 175 -2.03 1.00 16.90
N SER A 176 -2.36 1.50 18.09
CA SER A 176 -2.53 0.68 19.29
C SER A 176 -3.73 -0.25 19.19
N LEU A 177 -4.76 0.10 18.40
CA LEU A 177 -5.92 -0.75 18.15
C LEU A 177 -5.62 -1.88 17.15
N LYS A 178 -4.87 -1.59 16.08
CA LYS A 178 -4.55 -2.57 15.03
C LYS A 178 -3.29 -3.36 15.31
N LYS A 179 -2.41 -2.88 16.21
CA LYS A 179 -1.08 -3.45 16.48
C LYS A 179 -0.23 -3.51 15.23
N ASP A 180 -0.33 -2.48 14.40
CA ASP A 180 0.35 -2.38 13.11
C ASP A 180 0.55 -0.92 12.71
N CYS A 181 1.48 -0.68 11.79
CA CYS A 181 1.68 0.62 11.15
C CYS A 181 0.60 0.84 10.10
N ILE A 182 -0.27 1.82 10.34
CA ILE A 182 -1.37 2.16 9.43
C ILE A 182 -1.16 3.54 8.82
N ARG A 183 -1.90 3.83 7.74
CA ARG A 183 -2.09 5.18 7.22
C ARG A 183 -3.47 5.71 7.57
N PRO A 184 -3.62 6.55 8.61
CA PRO A 184 -4.93 7.02 9.05
C PRO A 184 -5.73 7.75 7.95
N LEU A 185 -5.05 8.38 6.98
CA LEU A 185 -5.68 9.03 5.83
C LEU A 185 -6.54 8.08 4.98
N GLY A 186 -6.15 6.81 4.85
CA GLY A 186 -6.85 5.82 4.03
C GLY A 186 -7.78 4.90 4.84
N THR A 187 -7.62 4.83 6.15
CA THR A 187 -8.33 3.86 7.01
C THR A 187 -9.23 4.49 8.07
N GLY A 188 -9.02 5.77 8.40
CA GLY A 188 -9.74 6.47 9.45
C GLY A 188 -10.74 7.51 8.94
N ILE A 189 -11.60 7.97 9.85
CA ILE A 189 -12.52 9.09 9.63
C ILE A 189 -11.71 10.39 9.70
N ARG A 190 -11.79 11.21 8.65
CA ARG A 190 -11.06 12.48 8.57
C ARG A 190 -11.78 13.56 9.37
N LEU A 191 -11.06 14.22 10.25
CA LEU A 191 -11.53 15.38 11.01
C LEU A 191 -10.82 16.64 10.51
N HIS A 192 -11.61 17.62 10.03
CA HIS A 192 -11.13 18.92 9.62
C HIS A 192 -10.89 19.81 10.84
N ALA A 193 -9.84 20.63 10.81
CA ALA A 193 -9.59 21.58 11.87
C ALA A 193 -10.74 22.58 12.00
N GLY A 194 -11.04 23.01 13.23
CA GLY A 194 -12.10 23.97 13.53
C GLY A 194 -11.87 25.33 12.86
N ALA A 195 -12.92 26.15 12.75
CA ALA A 195 -12.91 27.41 12.00
C ALA A 195 -11.87 28.44 12.45
N GLU A 196 -11.40 28.37 13.71
CA GLU A 196 -10.34 29.24 14.24
C GLU A 196 -8.92 28.73 13.94
N ALA A 197 -8.79 27.53 13.38
CA ALA A 197 -7.50 26.99 12.99
C ALA A 197 -6.99 27.70 11.73
N SER A 198 -5.65 27.80 11.63
CA SER A 198 -4.99 28.30 10.42
C SER A 198 -5.52 27.60 9.16
N SER A 199 -5.60 28.30 8.03
CA SER A 199 -5.89 27.70 6.72
C SER A 199 -4.90 26.62 6.28
N ARG A 200 -3.78 26.47 7.01
CA ARG A 200 -2.76 25.42 6.84
C ARG A 200 -2.88 24.27 7.84
N ALA A 201 -3.89 24.28 8.71
CA ALA A 201 -4.09 23.23 9.70
C ALA A 201 -4.33 21.89 9.00
N LYS A 202 -3.51 20.91 9.34
CA LYS A 202 -3.61 19.56 8.83
C LYS A 202 -4.81 18.85 9.48
N PRO A 203 -5.43 17.87 8.80
CA PRO A 203 -6.52 17.10 9.39
C PRO A 203 -6.02 16.18 10.51
N ALA A 204 -6.92 15.84 11.43
CA ALA A 204 -6.76 14.71 12.33
C ALA A 204 -7.54 13.51 11.78
N PHE A 205 -7.25 12.30 12.28
CA PHE A 205 -7.94 11.08 11.87
C PHE A 205 -8.41 10.27 13.07
N LEU A 206 -9.54 9.60 12.91
CA LEU A 206 -10.15 8.81 13.95
C LEU A 206 -10.36 7.36 13.49
N LEU A 207 -9.98 6.41 14.33
CA LEU A 207 -10.21 4.98 14.12
C LEU A 207 -10.93 4.39 15.32
N PHE A 208 -12.05 3.69 15.12
CA PHE A 208 -12.75 3.00 16.21
C PHE A 208 -12.28 1.56 16.37
N SER A 209 -12.32 1.07 17.61
CA SER A 209 -12.32 -0.38 17.87
C SER A 209 -13.59 -1.00 17.28
N GLU A 210 -13.56 -2.29 16.97
CA GLU A 210 -14.70 -3.00 16.37
C GLU A 210 -15.96 -2.92 17.25
N ASP A 211 -15.79 -2.97 18.57
CA ASP A 211 -16.86 -2.83 19.56
C ASP A 211 -17.22 -1.37 19.91
N LYS A 212 -16.55 -0.40 19.26
CA LYS A 212 -16.66 1.04 19.51
C LYS A 212 -16.39 1.48 20.95
N LYS A 213 -15.82 0.63 21.82
CA LYS A 213 -15.45 1.02 23.19
C LYS A 213 -14.24 1.94 23.23
N GLN A 214 -13.45 1.96 22.16
CA GLN A 214 -12.28 2.82 22.04
C GLN A 214 -12.31 3.57 20.71
N ALA A 215 -11.76 4.77 20.73
CA ALA A 215 -11.46 5.55 19.55
C ALA A 215 -10.00 6.00 19.61
N GLU A 216 -9.22 5.65 18.62
CA GLU A 216 -7.83 6.08 18.47
C GLU A 216 -7.77 7.34 17.60
N LEU A 217 -7.15 8.38 18.14
CA LEU A 217 -7.03 9.69 17.54
C LEU A 217 -5.60 9.91 17.07
N PHE A 218 -5.44 10.23 15.78
CA PHE A 218 -4.17 10.59 15.16
C PHE A 218 -4.15 12.09 14.88
N LEU A 219 -3.28 12.81 15.57
CA LEU A 219 -3.14 14.26 15.46
C LEU A 219 -1.98 14.61 14.52
N PRO A 220 -2.07 15.69 13.75
CA PRO A 220 -1.04 16.04 12.76
C PRO A 220 0.26 16.60 13.35
N GLU A 221 0.23 17.01 14.62
CA GLU A 221 1.36 17.64 15.32
C GLU A 221 2.14 16.65 16.21
N THR A 222 1.69 15.40 16.30
CA THR A 222 2.29 14.37 17.16
C THR A 222 2.41 13.04 16.41
N GLU A 223 3.51 12.32 16.63
CA GLU A 223 3.67 10.98 16.07
C GLU A 223 2.89 9.93 16.87
N ALA A 224 2.74 10.15 18.18
CA ALA A 224 1.93 9.28 19.04
C ALA A 224 0.42 9.53 18.84
N SER A 225 -0.35 8.45 18.74
CA SER A 225 -1.81 8.46 18.77
C SER A 225 -2.34 8.59 20.21
N VAL A 226 -3.62 8.97 20.34
CA VAL A 226 -4.32 9.07 21.62
C VAL A 226 -5.48 8.08 21.66
N LEU A 227 -5.47 7.15 22.61
CA LEU A 227 -6.59 6.22 22.84
C LEU A 227 -7.66 6.84 23.74
N LEU A 228 -8.81 7.14 23.17
CA LEU A 228 -9.99 7.62 23.88
C LEU A 228 -10.86 6.43 24.32
N GLN A 229 -11.33 6.45 25.57
CA GLN A 229 -12.23 5.42 26.11
C GLN A 229 -13.68 5.89 26.02
N ARG A 230 -14.59 4.98 25.64
CA ARG A 230 -16.02 5.28 25.58
C ARG A 230 -16.57 5.54 26.98
N GLN A 231 -17.35 6.60 27.08
CA GLN A 231 -18.05 7.05 28.27
C GLN A 231 -19.52 7.35 27.91
N GLY A 232 -20.29 7.72 28.93
CA GLY A 232 -21.70 8.07 28.80
C GLY A 232 -22.62 6.84 28.80
N GLN A 233 -23.91 7.12 28.71
CA GLN A 233 -24.96 6.10 28.72
C GLN A 233 -25.35 5.70 27.29
N GLU A 234 -26.10 4.61 27.18
CA GLU A 234 -26.70 4.18 25.93
C GLU A 234 -27.60 5.31 25.36
N GLY A 235 -27.39 5.68 24.09
CA GLY A 235 -28.05 6.81 23.44
C GLY A 235 -27.30 8.15 23.47
N ASN A 236 -26.35 8.35 24.39
CA ASN A 236 -25.49 9.55 24.43
C ASN A 236 -24.02 9.22 24.76
N PRO A 237 -23.34 8.44 23.90
CA PRO A 237 -21.95 8.09 24.12
C PRO A 237 -21.02 9.25 23.74
N TYR A 238 -19.86 9.29 24.39
CA TYR A 238 -18.71 10.09 23.98
C TYR A 238 -17.43 9.31 24.26
N TRP A 239 -16.28 9.77 23.76
CA TRP A 239 -15.00 9.17 24.09
C TRP A 239 -14.06 10.22 24.68
N GLU A 240 -13.28 9.85 25.69
CA GLU A 240 -12.38 10.80 26.34
C GLU A 240 -11.01 10.23 26.68
N ASN A 241 -10.02 11.13 26.74
CA ASN A 241 -8.72 10.92 27.37
C ASN A 241 -8.16 12.29 27.78
N GLY A 242 -8.20 12.59 29.08
CA GLY A 242 -7.73 13.86 29.63
C GLY A 242 -8.42 15.06 28.99
N ARG A 243 -7.66 15.88 28.26
CA ARG A 243 -8.16 17.08 27.59
C ARG A 243 -8.98 16.82 26.32
N TRP A 244 -8.92 15.61 25.77
CA TRP A 244 -9.57 15.25 24.53
C TRP A 244 -10.94 14.64 24.80
N LYS A 245 -11.98 15.19 24.16
CA LYS A 245 -13.35 14.65 24.19
C LYS A 245 -13.93 14.60 22.79
N LEU A 246 -14.41 13.44 22.38
CA LEU A 246 -15.02 13.17 21.08
C LEU A 246 -16.52 12.91 21.25
N TYR A 247 -17.33 13.66 20.51
CA TYR A 247 -18.79 13.54 20.54
C TYR A 247 -19.34 13.13 19.16
N PRO A 248 -20.29 12.18 19.09
CA PRO A 248 -20.94 11.78 17.86
C PRO A 248 -22.05 12.78 17.49
N TRP A 249 -21.66 13.98 17.06
CA TRP A 249 -22.57 15.06 16.73
C TRP A 249 -22.36 15.54 15.29
N LYS A 250 -23.38 15.36 14.44
CA LYS A 250 -23.35 15.69 12.99
C LYS A 250 -22.13 15.08 12.26
N GLY A 251 -21.86 13.81 12.56
CA GLY A 251 -20.58 13.16 12.31
C GLY A 251 -19.85 13.04 13.65
N TYR A 252 -18.71 13.71 13.78
CA TYR A 252 -17.92 13.75 14.99
C TYR A 252 -17.37 15.15 15.27
N VAL A 253 -17.40 15.53 16.54
CA VAL A 253 -16.81 16.75 17.07
C VAL A 253 -15.75 16.39 18.09
N LEU A 254 -14.51 16.77 17.83
CA LEU A 254 -13.39 16.62 18.75
C LEU A 254 -13.13 17.94 19.43
N LYS A 255 -13.11 17.91 20.76
CA LYS A 255 -12.78 19.04 21.62
C LYS A 255 -11.46 18.83 22.34
N GLN A 256 -10.74 19.92 22.51
CA GLN A 256 -9.56 20.04 23.37
C GLN A 256 -9.87 21.08 24.44
N ASP A 257 -9.88 20.69 25.72
CA ASP A 257 -10.24 21.58 26.84
C ASP A 257 -11.60 22.28 26.61
N ASP A 258 -12.59 21.49 26.19
CA ASP A 258 -13.97 21.91 25.87
C ASP A 258 -14.15 22.89 24.70
N LYS A 259 -13.06 23.28 24.02
CA LYS A 259 -13.08 24.06 22.78
C LYS A 259 -13.08 23.16 21.55
N LEU A 260 -13.80 23.57 20.50
CA LEU A 260 -13.80 22.87 19.21
C LEU A 260 -12.39 22.85 18.63
N ALA A 261 -11.82 21.66 18.46
CA ALA A 261 -10.52 21.48 17.83
C ALA A 261 -10.68 20.97 16.40
N TYR A 262 -11.50 19.93 16.20
CA TYR A 262 -11.76 19.34 14.89
C TYR A 262 -13.22 18.86 14.74
N ALA A 263 -13.69 18.75 13.51
CA ALA A 263 -14.98 18.14 13.17
C ALA A 263 -14.92 17.41 11.81
N GLY A 264 -15.67 16.32 11.65
CA GLY A 264 -15.70 15.55 10.41
C GLY A 264 -16.90 14.61 10.33
N GLN A 265 -17.18 14.09 9.14
CA GLN A 265 -18.27 13.14 8.87
C GLN A 265 -17.70 11.79 8.45
#